data_AF-A0A315R327-F1
#
_entry.id   AF-A0A315R327-F1
#
_cell.length_a   1.000
_cell.length_b   1.000
_cell.length_c   1.000
_cell.angle_alpha   90.00
_cell.angle_beta   90.00
_cell.angle_gamma   90.00
#
_symmetry.space_group_name_H-M   'P 1'
#
loop_
_entity.id
_entity.type
_entity.pdbx_description
1 polymer ?
#
loop_
_entity_poly.entity_id
_entity_poly.type
_entity_poly.pdbx_seq_one_letter_code
_entity_poly.pdbx_strand_id
1 'polypeptide(L)'
;MAEFLTNYKEEIQDTWQKLNKNIQIIIIILTVLMTGAFGYLIFRGTSTSYQPLFTNLSTDDTAAIVQRLDENNVDYQLGGDNGNTILVPESQVHRLRLDMASAGLPDQGVVGFEIFDNSEFGTTEFERKVNYYRALGGELSRSIQSISGIEFARVQITPPEESLFLEEEKSATASVMVKLEPGYNMSAERVNAVQNLVASGVQDLPLSEVTIVDTNGNLLSQPSGPDNNQWSDPQNFAVQQEFESALKNDLNSLLTKVLGPNNFAIQVNANLNFDQRQAESKTYSPVIDESGIVRSEEISTESQKNGTSGGAPGTDANIPQYQGEGTEESSTYERKNTITNYEINERIEKHVYAPGEVERLSVSVIIDQKTDEETINKIRNIVGAAIGYNEQRGDVLNISSMAFDDSLEEAAQEAMAAQEATARRQMYIYGGLILLVLLLTSALIIYLYRKKPAADRGSKVDLSVEEDEEEINLFEPDADQRKRAKVKNELENMIHSDPENAAKLIRSWLIDE
;
A
#
# COMPACT_ATOMS: atom_id res chain seq x y z
N MET A 1 32.39 -4.42 66.59
CA MET A 1 32.93 -4.80 65.27
C MET A 1 34.37 -5.34 65.31
N ALA A 2 35.26 -4.83 66.16
CA ALA A 2 36.62 -5.35 66.26
C ALA A 2 36.70 -6.79 66.80
N GLU A 3 35.93 -7.13 67.85
CA GLU A 3 35.94 -8.48 68.46
C GLU A 3 35.31 -9.56 67.57
N PHE A 4 34.31 -9.20 66.76
CA PHE A 4 33.69 -10.12 65.81
C PHE A 4 34.69 -10.55 64.72
N LEU A 5 35.49 -9.60 64.22
CA LEU A 5 36.51 -9.87 63.20
C LEU A 5 37.70 -10.67 63.74
N THR A 6 38.07 -10.50 65.02
CA THR A 6 39.13 -11.29 65.65
C THR A 6 38.71 -12.73 65.88
N ASN A 7 37.48 -12.96 66.36
CA ASN A 7 36.96 -14.31 66.58
C ASN A 7 36.79 -15.06 65.26
N TYR A 8 36.31 -14.40 64.20
CA TYR A 8 36.19 -15.00 62.87
C TYR A 8 37.54 -15.39 62.28
N LYS A 9 38.57 -14.57 62.53
CA LYS A 9 39.95 -14.86 62.09
C LYS A 9 40.54 -16.07 62.80
N GLU A 10 40.33 -16.18 64.12
CA GLU A 10 40.82 -17.33 64.91
C GLU A 10 40.10 -18.63 64.52
N GLU A 11 38.79 -18.58 64.28
CA GLU A 11 37.99 -19.73 63.87
C GLU A 11 38.34 -20.22 62.46
N ILE A 12 38.62 -19.31 61.52
CA ILE A 12 39.17 -19.63 60.20
C ILE A 12 40.58 -20.22 60.31
N GLN A 13 41.41 -19.72 61.23
CA GLN A 13 42.79 -20.18 61.39
C GLN A 13 42.87 -21.57 62.02
N ASP A 14 41.99 -21.89 62.98
CA ASP A 14 41.88 -23.20 63.61
C ASP A 14 41.28 -24.25 62.66
N THR A 15 40.24 -23.88 61.89
CA THR A 15 39.70 -24.74 60.82
C THR A 15 40.69 -24.94 59.68
N TRP A 16 41.50 -23.92 59.34
CA TRP A 16 42.56 -24.03 58.35
C TRP A 16 43.64 -25.03 58.77
N GLN A 17 44.11 -24.99 60.02
CA GLN A 17 45.13 -25.91 60.52
C GLN A 17 44.66 -27.37 60.65
N LYS A 18 43.35 -27.59 60.85
CA LYS A 18 42.75 -28.94 60.91
C LYS A 18 42.53 -29.59 59.52
N LEU A 19 42.68 -28.84 58.43
CA LEU A 19 42.54 -29.34 57.06
C LEU A 19 43.84 -30.00 56.56
N ASN A 20 43.68 -31.14 55.87
CA ASN A 20 44.79 -31.86 55.23
C ASN A 20 45.56 -30.93 54.26
N LYS A 21 46.91 -31.00 54.25
CA LYS A 21 47.77 -30.14 53.41
C LYS A 21 47.39 -30.15 51.94
N ASN A 22 46.88 -31.27 51.42
CA ASN A 22 46.40 -31.35 50.03
C ASN A 22 45.12 -30.53 49.79
N ILE A 23 44.23 -30.45 50.78
CA ILE A 23 42.99 -29.67 50.70
C ILE A 23 43.29 -28.16 50.85
N GLN A 24 44.24 -27.78 51.70
CA GLN A 24 44.72 -26.40 51.81
C GLN A 24 45.29 -25.89 50.47
N ILE A 25 46.09 -26.71 49.77
CA ILE A 25 46.65 -26.37 48.46
C ILE A 25 45.54 -26.19 47.42
N ILE A 26 44.53 -27.06 47.41
CA ILE A 26 43.38 -26.95 46.50
C ILE A 26 42.59 -25.66 46.76
N ILE A 27 42.35 -25.29 48.02
CA ILE A 27 41.62 -24.06 48.36
C ILE A 27 42.41 -22.81 47.96
N ILE A 28 43.75 -22.80 48.14
CA ILE A 28 44.61 -21.69 47.70
C ILE A 28 44.56 -21.55 46.17
N ILE A 29 44.72 -22.65 45.43
CA ILE A 29 44.65 -22.62 43.97
C ILE A 29 43.27 -22.13 43.52
N LEU A 30 42.20 -22.60 44.15
CA LEU A 30 40.83 -22.26 43.77
C LEU A 30 40.49 -20.80 44.08
N THR A 31 40.99 -20.24 45.19
CA THR A 31 40.83 -18.81 45.52
C THR A 31 41.65 -17.91 44.60
N VAL A 32 42.88 -18.30 44.24
CA VAL A 32 43.68 -17.57 43.25
C VAL A 32 42.99 -17.59 41.88
N LEU A 33 42.45 -18.74 41.47
CA LEU A 33 41.75 -18.89 40.19
C LEU A 33 40.43 -18.10 40.16
N MET A 34 39.66 -18.11 41.26
CA MET A 34 38.46 -17.29 41.42
C MET A 34 38.77 -15.79 41.38
N THR A 35 39.83 -15.37 42.08
CA THR A 35 40.22 -13.95 42.11
C THR A 35 40.74 -13.49 40.75
N GLY A 36 41.49 -14.35 40.04
CA GLY A 36 41.92 -14.10 38.67
C GLY A 36 40.74 -14.02 37.69
N ALA A 37 39.76 -14.93 37.80
CA ALA A 37 38.54 -14.91 36.99
C ALA A 37 37.69 -13.67 37.28
N PHE A 38 37.56 -13.27 38.55
CA PHE A 38 36.80 -12.10 38.96
C PHE A 38 37.47 -10.79 38.51
N GLY A 39 38.80 -10.70 38.65
CA GLY A 39 39.58 -9.58 38.12
C GLY A 39 39.50 -9.47 36.60
N TYR A 40 39.54 -10.61 35.89
CA TYR A 40 39.37 -10.66 34.44
C TYR A 40 37.96 -10.23 34.00
N LEU A 41 36.92 -10.62 34.75
CA LEU A 41 35.53 -10.21 34.48
C LEU A 41 35.31 -8.70 34.71
N ILE A 42 35.88 -8.13 35.79
CA ILE A 42 35.79 -6.69 36.05
C ILE A 42 36.53 -5.91 34.96
N PHE A 43 37.74 -6.34 34.59
CA PHE A 43 38.53 -5.69 33.55
C PHE A 43 37.85 -5.73 32.17
N ARG A 44 37.15 -6.84 31.86
CA ARG A 44 36.38 -6.96 30.62
C ARG A 44 35.07 -6.16 30.65
N GLY A 45 34.46 -6.00 31.82
CA GLY A 45 33.19 -5.31 32.02
C GLY A 45 33.24 -3.78 31.88
N THR A 46 34.41 -3.15 31.86
CA THR A 46 34.58 -1.69 31.76
C THR A 46 34.86 -1.18 30.35
N SER A 47 34.69 -2.00 29.31
CA SER A 47 34.81 -1.51 27.93
C SER A 47 33.52 -0.78 27.52
N THR A 48 33.58 0.56 27.45
CA THR A 48 32.48 1.37 26.91
C THR A 48 32.26 0.99 25.45
N SER A 49 31.14 0.33 25.18
CA SER A 49 30.68 -0.01 23.83
C SER A 49 30.21 1.27 23.15
N TYR A 50 30.77 1.56 21.98
CA TYR A 50 30.38 2.70 21.15
C TYR A 50 29.44 2.23 20.05
N GLN A 51 28.35 2.95 19.86
CA GLN A 51 27.36 2.67 18.83
C GLN A 51 27.12 3.93 17.98
N PRO A 52 26.88 3.80 16.66
CA PRO A 52 26.62 4.95 15.80
C PRO A 52 25.34 5.69 16.25
N LEU A 53 25.50 6.98 16.59
CA LEU A 53 24.40 7.89 16.85
C LEU A 53 23.66 8.19 15.54
N PHE A 54 24.42 8.67 14.54
CA PHE A 54 24.00 8.91 13.17
C PHE A 54 25.10 8.48 12.19
N THR A 55 24.70 8.07 10.99
CA THR A 55 25.57 7.62 9.89
C THR A 55 25.29 8.45 8.65
N ASN A 56 26.29 8.60 7.79
CA ASN A 56 26.14 9.26 6.48
C ASN A 56 25.74 10.74 6.58
N LEU A 57 26.27 11.44 7.58
CA LEU A 57 26.02 12.86 7.81
C LEU A 57 26.75 13.74 6.78
N SER A 58 26.20 14.93 6.51
CA SER A 58 26.94 15.99 5.81
C SER A 58 28.01 16.59 6.72
N THR A 59 28.98 17.31 6.16
CA THR A 59 30.03 17.99 6.95
C THR A 59 29.43 19.02 7.91
N ASP A 60 28.39 19.73 7.47
CA ASP A 60 27.72 20.77 8.26
C ASP A 60 26.91 20.15 9.41
N ASP A 61 26.16 19.06 9.15
CA ASP A 61 25.46 18.31 10.20
C ASP A 61 26.42 17.69 11.21
N THR A 62 27.55 17.18 10.73
CA THR A 62 28.58 16.60 11.60
C THR A 62 29.13 17.67 12.54
N ALA A 63 29.39 18.88 12.04
CA ALA A 63 29.85 20.00 12.85
C ALA A 63 28.82 20.44 13.90
N ALA A 64 27.55 20.56 13.50
CA ALA A 64 26.46 20.95 14.40
C ALA A 64 26.19 19.91 15.50
N ILE A 65 26.20 18.62 15.15
CA ILE A 65 26.02 17.52 16.12
C ILE A 65 27.22 17.42 17.06
N VAL A 66 28.45 17.56 16.55
CA VAL A 66 29.66 17.58 17.40
C VAL A 66 29.62 18.74 18.40
N GLN A 67 29.27 19.95 17.94
CA GLN A 67 29.14 21.11 18.82
C GLN A 67 28.12 20.85 19.94
N ARG A 68 26.97 20.25 19.61
CA ARG A 68 25.93 19.93 20.60
C ARG A 68 26.37 18.83 21.58
N LEU A 69 27.13 17.85 21.12
CA LEU A 69 27.73 16.81 21.96
C LEU A 69 28.79 17.37 22.91
N ASP A 70 29.60 18.33 22.43
CA ASP A 70 30.59 19.07 23.24
C ASP A 70 29.89 19.92 24.32
N GLU A 71 28.84 20.65 23.98
CA GLU A 71 28.02 21.41 24.95
C GLU A 71 27.45 20.52 26.06
N ASN A 72 27.02 19.32 25.70
CA ASN A 72 26.44 18.34 26.62
C ASN A 72 27.51 17.49 27.34
N ASN A 73 28.80 17.73 27.11
CA ASN A 73 29.94 16.97 27.65
C ASN A 73 29.82 15.45 27.43
N VAL A 74 29.52 15.04 26.20
CA VAL A 74 29.37 13.64 25.81
C VAL A 74 30.61 13.17 25.07
N ASP A 75 31.22 12.08 25.53
CA ASP A 75 32.32 11.44 24.80
C ASP A 75 31.83 10.92 23.44
N TYR A 76 32.50 11.32 22.36
CA TYR A 76 32.19 10.84 21.01
C TYR A 76 33.45 10.39 20.27
N GLN A 77 33.25 9.58 19.24
CA GLN A 77 34.29 9.17 18.30
C GLN A 77 33.77 9.39 16.88
N LEU A 78 34.62 9.92 15.99
CA LEU A 78 34.32 10.01 14.57
C LEU A 78 34.72 8.70 13.91
N GLY A 79 33.79 8.10 13.16
CA GLY A 79 33.98 6.88 12.39
C GLY A 79 33.61 7.04 10.93
N GLY A 80 33.96 6.01 10.15
CA GLY A 80 33.88 6.05 8.69
C GLY A 80 35.10 6.73 8.06
N ASP A 81 35.40 6.38 6.80
CA ASP A 81 36.63 6.81 6.11
C ASP A 81 36.78 8.34 5.97
N ASN A 82 35.67 9.08 6.07
CA ASN A 82 35.60 10.54 5.92
C ASN A 82 35.06 11.29 7.16
N GLY A 83 34.82 10.58 8.29
CA GLY A 83 34.28 11.20 9.52
C GLY A 83 32.77 11.45 9.54
N ASN A 84 32.02 10.92 8.56
CA ASN A 84 30.56 11.11 8.42
C ASN A 84 29.71 10.23 9.36
N THR A 85 30.32 9.56 10.34
CA THR A 85 29.62 8.76 11.35
C THR A 85 30.06 9.20 12.73
N ILE A 86 29.11 9.51 13.61
CA ILE A 86 29.40 9.88 14.99
C ILE A 86 29.02 8.71 15.88
N LEU A 87 29.98 8.17 16.63
CA LEU A 87 29.76 7.11 17.61
C LEU A 87 29.75 7.68 19.02
N VAL A 88 28.81 7.21 19.83
CA VAL A 88 28.64 7.61 21.23
C VAL A 88 28.48 6.35 22.11
N PRO A 89 28.68 6.45 23.44
CA PRO A 89 28.44 5.33 24.35
C PRO A 89 27.02 4.75 24.19
N GLU A 90 26.93 3.42 24.07
CA GLU A 90 25.69 2.66 23.84
C GLU A 90 24.57 3.05 24.84
N SER A 91 24.94 3.30 26.09
CA SER A 91 24.02 3.71 27.16
C SER A 91 23.33 5.06 26.92
N GLN A 92 23.86 5.91 26.03
CA GLN A 92 23.37 7.28 25.81
C GLN A 92 22.71 7.50 24.45
N VAL A 93 22.82 6.54 23.52
CA VAL A 93 22.38 6.70 22.11
C VAL A 93 20.94 7.19 22.01
N HIS A 94 20.00 6.52 22.67
CA HIS A 94 18.57 6.86 22.57
C HIS A 94 18.26 8.24 23.17
N ARG A 95 18.87 8.57 24.31
CA ARG A 95 18.71 9.88 24.95
C ARG A 95 19.25 11.00 24.05
N LEU A 96 20.43 10.78 23.46
CA LEU A 96 21.06 11.75 22.58
C LEU A 96 20.28 11.92 21.28
N ARG A 97 19.73 10.85 20.70
CA ARG A 97 18.84 10.98 19.53
C ARG A 97 17.62 11.85 19.82
N LEU A 98 17.02 11.69 21.00
CA LEU A 98 15.88 12.52 21.41
C LEU A 98 16.29 13.99 21.61
N ASP A 99 17.45 14.24 22.23
CA ASP A 99 17.98 15.60 22.41
C ASP A 99 18.30 16.26 21.05
N MET A 100 18.97 15.54 20.15
CA MET A 100 19.29 16.04 18.80
C MET A 100 18.03 16.30 17.97
N ALA A 101 17.04 15.41 18.04
CA ALA A 101 15.75 15.62 17.39
C ALA A 101 15.02 16.86 17.94
N SER A 102 15.09 17.11 19.25
CA SER A 102 14.52 18.33 19.85
C SER A 102 15.22 19.61 19.43
N ALA A 103 16.50 19.50 19.04
CA ALA A 103 17.30 20.59 18.49
C ALA A 103 17.21 20.70 16.96
N GLY A 104 16.42 19.86 16.29
CA GLY A 104 16.29 19.85 14.83
C GLY A 104 17.51 19.31 14.09
N LEU A 105 18.35 18.49 14.75
CA LEU A 105 19.56 17.89 14.17
C LEU A 105 19.37 16.40 13.87
N PRO A 106 19.90 15.87 12.75
CA PRO A 106 20.60 16.59 11.67
C PRO A 106 19.67 17.46 10.81
N ASP A 107 20.20 18.54 10.24
CA ASP A 107 19.50 19.33 9.24
C ASP A 107 19.44 18.50 7.96
N GLN A 108 18.25 18.06 7.56
CA GLN A 108 18.09 17.18 6.40
C GLN A 108 18.40 17.89 5.06
N GLY A 109 18.97 19.11 5.08
CA GLY A 109 19.35 19.88 3.90
C GLY A 109 18.14 20.42 3.13
N VAL A 110 16.98 20.47 3.79
CA VAL A 110 15.69 20.87 3.24
C VAL A 110 15.15 22.03 4.10
N VAL A 111 15.29 23.24 3.56
CA VAL A 111 14.84 24.49 4.19
C VAL A 111 13.33 24.61 4.04
N GLY A 112 12.59 24.58 5.15
CA GLY A 112 11.14 24.78 5.21
C GLY A 112 10.76 26.22 5.53
N PHE A 113 9.62 26.43 6.20
CA PHE A 113 9.16 27.77 6.59
C PHE A 113 9.99 28.40 7.71
N GLU A 114 10.94 27.68 8.31
CA GLU A 114 11.86 28.23 9.32
C GLU A 114 12.73 29.38 8.78
N ILE A 115 12.88 29.48 7.45
CA ILE A 115 13.55 30.61 6.78
C ILE A 115 12.90 31.97 7.11
N PHE A 116 11.63 31.98 7.53
CA PHE A 116 10.90 33.20 7.89
C PHE A 116 11.04 33.60 9.35
N ASP A 117 11.52 32.72 10.23
CA ASP A 117 11.67 33.01 11.65
C ASP A 117 12.74 34.07 11.92
N ASN A 118 13.76 34.14 11.04
CA ASN A 118 14.86 35.10 11.10
C ASN A 118 14.79 36.13 9.95
N SER A 119 13.63 36.78 9.77
CA SER A 119 13.48 37.79 8.71
C SER A 119 14.36 39.02 8.97
N GLU A 120 15.34 39.25 8.09
CA GLU A 120 16.12 40.48 8.08
C GLU A 120 15.23 41.70 7.76
N PHE A 121 15.50 42.84 8.40
CA PHE A 121 14.74 44.07 8.17
C PHE A 121 15.11 44.65 6.80
N GLY A 122 14.15 44.74 5.86
CA GLY A 122 14.36 45.33 4.53
C GLY A 122 14.24 44.39 3.33
N THR A 123 13.67 43.19 3.48
CA THR A 123 13.43 42.28 2.36
C THR A 123 12.42 42.83 1.35
N THR A 124 12.65 42.57 0.07
CA THR A 124 11.74 42.95 -1.03
C THR A 124 10.60 41.94 -1.19
N GLU A 125 9.49 42.34 -1.82
CA GLU A 125 8.39 41.42 -2.15
C GLU A 125 8.84 40.25 -3.05
N PHE A 126 9.78 40.51 -3.96
CA PHE A 126 10.36 39.46 -4.80
C PHE A 126 11.12 38.42 -3.97
N GLU A 127 11.99 38.86 -3.06
CA GLU A 127 12.72 37.97 -2.16
C GLU A 127 11.77 37.19 -1.25
N ARG A 128 10.72 37.83 -0.71
CA ARG A 128 9.68 37.15 0.06
C ARG A 128 8.97 36.07 -0.76
N LYS A 129 8.61 36.36 -2.02
CA LYS A 129 7.98 35.39 -2.94
C LYS A 129 8.92 34.21 -3.23
N VAL A 130 10.19 34.48 -3.54
CA VAL A 130 11.21 33.42 -3.76
C VAL A 130 11.37 32.55 -2.51
N ASN A 131 11.50 33.16 -1.32
CA ASN A 131 11.62 32.44 -0.06
C ASN A 131 10.37 31.61 0.25
N TYR A 132 9.18 32.10 -0.12
CA TYR A 132 7.92 31.36 0.05
C TYR A 132 7.93 30.07 -0.76
N TYR A 133 8.28 30.13 -2.05
CA TYR A 133 8.35 28.92 -2.89
C TYR A 133 9.48 27.97 -2.48
N ARG A 134 10.61 28.50 -1.99
CA ARG A 134 11.69 27.68 -1.41
C ARG A 134 11.21 26.91 -0.17
N ALA A 135 10.56 27.60 0.76
CA ALA A 135 9.99 27.01 1.96
C ALA A 135 8.90 25.98 1.63
N LEU A 136 8.02 26.30 0.68
CA LEU A 136 6.95 25.40 0.22
C LEU A 136 7.52 24.12 -0.41
N GLY A 137 8.54 24.24 -1.26
CA GLY A 137 9.27 23.09 -1.80
C GLY A 137 9.93 22.26 -0.70
N GLY A 138 10.42 22.92 0.36
CA GLY A 138 10.94 22.26 1.55
C GLY A 138 9.91 21.42 2.30
N GLU A 139 8.75 22.01 2.62
CA GLU A 139 7.65 21.30 3.30
C GLU A 139 7.07 20.15 2.47
N LEU A 140 6.92 20.34 1.16
CA LEU A 140 6.50 19.27 0.25
C LEU A 140 7.54 18.15 0.22
N SER A 141 8.83 18.47 0.23
CA SER A 141 9.90 17.48 0.30
C SER A 141 9.80 16.64 1.58
N ARG A 142 9.61 17.26 2.74
CA ARG A 142 9.42 16.57 4.04
C ARG A 142 8.16 15.70 4.04
N SER A 143 7.07 16.21 3.48
CA SER A 143 5.80 15.48 3.35
C SER A 143 5.96 14.23 2.47
N ILE A 144 6.67 14.34 1.35
CA ILE A 144 6.93 13.20 0.45
C ILE A 144 7.87 12.19 1.11
N GLN A 145 8.88 12.64 1.86
CA GLN A 145 9.78 11.75 2.62
C GLN A 145 9.06 10.95 3.71
N SER A 146 7.90 11.42 4.20
CA SER A 146 7.09 10.65 5.15
C SER A 146 6.40 9.43 4.52
N ILE A 147 6.38 9.34 3.19
CA ILE A 147 5.80 8.22 2.45
C ILE A 147 6.77 7.03 2.49
N SER A 148 6.25 5.86 2.87
CA SER A 148 7.04 4.63 2.96
C SER A 148 7.75 4.29 1.63
N GLY A 149 9.03 3.93 1.73
CA GLY A 149 9.89 3.56 0.61
C GLY A 149 10.57 4.74 -0.09
N ILE A 150 10.34 5.98 0.35
CA ILE A 150 11.08 7.17 -0.09
C ILE A 150 12.10 7.54 0.98
N GLU A 151 13.38 7.35 0.68
CA GLU A 151 14.49 7.68 1.58
C GLU A 151 14.76 9.19 1.60
N PHE A 152 14.70 9.83 0.43
CA PHE A 152 14.93 11.26 0.27
C PHE A 152 14.06 11.80 -0.85
N ALA A 153 13.56 13.03 -0.69
CA ALA A 153 12.84 13.74 -1.73
C ALA A 153 13.27 15.20 -1.77
N ARG A 154 13.31 15.77 -2.98
CA ARG A 154 13.54 17.19 -3.22
C ARG A 154 12.55 17.69 -4.25
N VAL A 155 11.79 18.71 -3.87
CA VAL A 155 10.81 19.39 -4.72
C VAL A 155 11.37 20.75 -5.12
N GLN A 156 11.39 21.03 -6.42
CA GLN A 156 11.66 22.34 -6.97
C GLN A 156 10.39 22.88 -7.62
N ILE A 157 10.02 24.10 -7.26
CA ILE A 157 8.83 24.78 -7.78
C ILE A 157 9.32 25.97 -8.59
N THR A 158 8.83 26.08 -9.83
CA THR A 158 8.99 27.27 -10.66
C THR A 158 7.67 28.03 -10.63
N PRO A 159 7.66 29.25 -10.05
CA PRO A 159 6.44 30.04 -9.95
C PRO A 159 5.96 30.49 -11.34
N PRO A 160 4.65 30.79 -11.49
CA PRO A 160 4.10 31.29 -12.74
C PRO A 160 4.66 32.69 -13.06
N GLU A 161 4.83 32.97 -14.36
CA GLU A 161 5.19 34.31 -14.84
C GLU A 161 3.91 35.15 -14.96
N GLU A 162 3.78 36.20 -14.12
CA GLU A 162 2.66 37.15 -14.21
C GLU A 162 2.82 38.02 -15.46
N SER A 163 2.00 37.76 -16.49
CA SER A 163 1.91 38.61 -17.68
C SER A 163 0.78 39.63 -17.54
N LEU A 164 1.00 40.86 -18.02
CA LEU A 164 -0.07 41.87 -18.12
C LEU A 164 -1.07 41.54 -19.23
N PHE A 165 -0.80 40.51 -20.03
CA PHE A 165 -1.66 40.03 -21.12
C PHE A 165 -2.21 38.64 -20.76
N LEU A 166 -3.54 38.53 -20.71
CA LEU A 166 -4.29 37.31 -20.36
C LEU A 166 -4.03 36.10 -21.29
N GLU A 167 -3.40 36.31 -22.45
CA GLU A 167 -3.10 35.26 -23.42
C GLU A 167 -1.72 34.59 -23.23
N GLU A 168 -0.89 35.04 -22.27
CA GLU A 168 0.47 34.54 -22.04
C GLU A 168 0.75 34.16 -20.57
N GLU A 169 -0.26 33.87 -19.77
CA GLU A 169 -0.05 33.43 -18.39
C GLU A 169 0.46 31.97 -18.37
N LYS A 170 1.75 31.78 -18.04
CA LYS A 170 2.34 30.45 -17.90
C LYS A 170 2.02 29.89 -16.52
N SER A 171 1.45 28.69 -16.48
CA SER A 171 1.21 27.96 -15.23
C SER A 171 2.51 27.66 -14.49
N ALA A 172 2.39 27.43 -13.18
CA ALA A 172 3.51 26.97 -12.38
C ALA A 172 3.98 25.59 -12.86
N THR A 173 5.25 25.26 -12.64
CA THR A 173 5.79 23.93 -12.92
C THR A 173 6.56 23.39 -11.72
N ALA A 174 6.63 22.07 -11.58
CA ALA A 174 7.37 21.45 -10.49
C ALA A 174 8.15 20.21 -10.94
N SER A 175 9.33 20.03 -10.36
CA SER A 175 10.12 18.82 -10.50
C SER A 175 10.38 18.21 -9.12
N VAL A 176 10.13 16.91 -9.04
CA VAL A 176 10.28 16.12 -7.83
C VAL A 176 11.34 15.06 -8.09
N MET A 177 12.45 15.15 -7.37
CA MET A 177 13.45 14.10 -7.36
C MET A 177 13.26 13.24 -6.12
N VAL A 178 13.10 11.94 -6.29
CA VAL A 178 13.00 10.96 -5.20
C VAL A 178 14.18 10.01 -5.22
N LYS A 179 14.64 9.62 -4.04
CA LYS A 179 15.53 8.50 -3.80
C LYS A 179 14.72 7.42 -3.10
N LEU A 180 14.61 6.27 -3.74
CA LEU A 180 13.87 5.13 -3.21
C LEU A 180 14.78 4.26 -2.33
N GLU A 181 14.18 3.58 -1.36
CA GLU A 181 14.89 2.56 -0.57
C GLU A 181 15.42 1.42 -1.47
N PRO A 182 16.56 0.79 -1.13
CA PRO A 182 17.11 -0.30 -1.93
C PRO A 182 16.12 -1.45 -2.13
N GLY A 183 15.82 -1.77 -3.40
CA GLY A 183 14.88 -2.83 -3.77
C GLY A 183 13.40 -2.43 -3.75
N TYR A 184 13.09 -1.17 -3.41
CA TYR A 184 11.74 -0.63 -3.49
C TYR A 184 11.45 -0.03 -4.87
N ASN A 185 10.32 -0.40 -5.45
CA ASN A 185 9.80 0.20 -6.69
C ASN A 185 8.48 0.91 -6.39
N MET A 186 8.37 2.16 -6.84
CA MET A 186 7.16 2.95 -6.63
C MET A 186 6.07 2.55 -7.63
N SER A 187 4.86 2.20 -7.16
CA SER A 187 3.74 1.87 -8.04
C SER A 187 3.17 3.12 -8.72
N ALA A 188 2.46 2.94 -9.84
CA ALA A 188 1.82 4.04 -10.55
C ALA A 188 0.82 4.81 -9.66
N GLU A 189 0.08 4.13 -8.77
CA GLU A 189 -0.82 4.82 -7.84
C GLU A 189 -0.05 5.72 -6.86
N ARG A 190 1.12 5.26 -6.38
CA ARG A 190 1.97 6.06 -5.48
C ARG A 190 2.59 7.25 -6.19
N VAL A 191 3.02 7.08 -7.44
CA VAL A 191 3.48 8.19 -8.29
C VAL A 191 2.37 9.24 -8.45
N ASN A 192 1.16 8.81 -8.81
CA ASN A 192 0.02 9.70 -8.96
C ASN A 192 -0.36 10.39 -7.65
N ALA A 193 -0.24 9.72 -6.51
CA ALA A 193 -0.48 10.31 -5.20
C ALA A 193 0.52 11.44 -4.89
N VAL A 194 1.82 11.21 -5.15
CA VAL A 194 2.86 12.24 -5.01
C VAL A 194 2.61 13.41 -5.96
N GLN A 195 2.24 13.12 -7.21
CA GLN A 195 1.94 14.14 -8.21
C GLN A 195 0.76 15.02 -7.80
N ASN A 196 -0.33 14.41 -7.31
CA ASN A 196 -1.50 15.13 -6.81
C ASN A 196 -1.21 15.94 -5.54
N LEU A 197 -0.38 15.41 -4.63
CA LEU A 197 0.04 16.12 -3.43
C LEU A 197 0.77 17.43 -3.79
N VAL A 198 1.70 17.36 -4.74
CA VAL A 198 2.47 18.53 -5.19
C VAL A 198 1.59 19.51 -5.95
N ALA A 199 0.78 19.03 -6.91
CA ALA A 199 -0.13 19.87 -7.68
C ALA A 199 -1.15 20.60 -6.79
N SER A 200 -1.66 19.92 -5.76
CA SER A 200 -2.61 20.54 -4.81
C SER A 200 -1.94 21.48 -3.81
N GLY A 201 -0.64 21.31 -3.57
CA GLY A 201 0.14 22.11 -2.62
C GLY A 201 0.64 23.44 -3.19
N VAL A 202 0.60 23.63 -4.51
CA VAL A 202 1.10 24.83 -5.19
C VAL A 202 -0.02 25.47 -6.00
N GLN A 203 -0.16 26.78 -5.87
CA GLN A 203 -1.14 27.53 -6.64
C GLN A 203 -0.84 27.48 -8.13
N ASP A 204 -1.87 27.31 -8.96
CA ASP A 204 -1.80 27.34 -10.43
C ASP A 204 -0.81 26.32 -11.03
N LEU A 205 -0.63 25.19 -10.35
CA LEU A 205 0.18 24.05 -10.78
C LEU A 205 -0.71 22.91 -11.29
N PRO A 206 -0.90 22.75 -12.61
CA PRO A 206 -1.64 21.63 -13.16
C PRO A 206 -0.86 20.31 -12.99
N LEU A 207 -1.58 19.20 -12.83
CA LEU A 207 -0.98 17.87 -12.62
C LEU A 207 0.01 17.48 -13.73
N SER A 208 -0.27 17.88 -14.97
CA SER A 208 0.57 17.61 -16.15
C SER A 208 1.95 18.27 -16.09
N GLU A 209 2.12 19.34 -15.29
CA GLU A 209 3.38 20.10 -15.14
C GLU A 209 4.20 19.67 -13.92
N VAL A 210 3.82 18.55 -13.29
CA VAL A 210 4.57 17.92 -12.21
C VAL A 210 5.34 16.71 -12.75
N THR A 211 6.66 16.81 -12.73
CA THR A 211 7.55 15.73 -13.17
C THR A 211 8.19 15.05 -11.98
N ILE A 212 8.22 13.70 -11.98
CA ILE A 212 8.78 12.89 -10.89
C ILE A 212 9.89 12.01 -11.46
N VAL A 213 11.10 12.15 -10.94
CA VAL A 213 12.29 11.40 -11.37
C VAL A 213 12.96 10.70 -10.20
N ASP A 214 13.48 9.49 -10.45
CA ASP A 214 14.36 8.80 -9.50
C ASP A 214 15.82 9.24 -9.68
N THR A 215 16.63 9.05 -8.63
CA THR A 215 18.10 9.21 -8.62
C THR A 215 18.83 8.45 -9.74
N ASN A 216 18.25 7.38 -10.26
CA ASN A 216 18.79 6.62 -11.40
C ASN A 216 18.49 7.25 -12.77
N GLY A 217 17.78 8.39 -12.81
CA GLY A 217 17.38 9.06 -14.05
C GLY A 217 16.11 8.50 -14.70
N ASN A 218 15.37 7.64 -13.99
CA ASN A 218 14.10 7.09 -14.47
C ASN A 218 12.99 8.12 -14.25
N LEU A 219 12.28 8.50 -15.32
CA LEU A 219 11.06 9.28 -15.22
C LEU A 219 9.92 8.36 -14.72
N LEU A 220 9.40 8.66 -13.54
CA LEU A 220 8.33 7.89 -12.91
C LEU A 220 6.95 8.44 -13.27
N SER A 221 6.82 9.76 -13.43
CA SER A 221 5.59 10.42 -13.87
C SER A 221 5.35 10.20 -15.36
N GLN A 222 4.16 9.74 -15.74
CA GLN A 222 3.77 9.71 -17.15
C GLN A 222 3.30 11.11 -17.56
N PRO A 223 3.81 11.69 -18.68
CA PRO A 223 3.32 12.97 -19.16
C PRO A 223 1.87 12.84 -19.62
N SER A 224 0.93 13.31 -18.80
CA SER A 224 -0.49 13.40 -19.12
C SER A 224 -0.75 14.69 -19.90
N GLY A 225 -0.26 14.77 -21.13
CA GLY A 225 -0.54 15.86 -22.07
C GLY A 225 -1.67 15.50 -23.04
N PRO A 226 -2.50 16.46 -23.48
CA PRO A 226 -3.58 16.24 -24.46
C PRO A 226 -3.07 15.78 -25.84
N ASP A 227 -1.79 16.00 -26.13
CA ASP A 227 -1.12 15.56 -27.37
C ASP A 227 -0.47 14.17 -27.25
N ASN A 228 -0.65 13.51 -26.10
CA ASN A 228 -0.14 12.16 -25.89
C ASN A 228 -1.13 11.14 -26.48
N ASN A 229 -1.23 11.17 -27.81
CA ASN A 229 -1.81 10.11 -28.65
C ASN A 229 -0.95 8.82 -28.60
N GLN A 230 -0.09 8.70 -27.58
CA GLN A 230 0.58 7.50 -27.14
C GLN A 230 -0.32 6.76 -26.14
N TRP A 231 -1.58 6.52 -26.55
CA TRP A 231 -2.34 5.32 -26.19
C TRP A 231 -1.64 4.09 -26.78
N SER A 232 -0.36 3.91 -26.44
CA SER A 232 0.37 2.69 -26.79
C SER A 232 0.05 1.64 -25.74
N ASP A 233 -0.27 0.44 -26.20
CA ASP A 233 -0.25 -0.90 -25.59
C ASP A 233 -0.45 -1.12 -24.07
N PRO A 234 0.36 -0.62 -23.11
CA PRO A 234 0.33 -1.19 -21.75
C PRO A 234 -0.97 -0.99 -20.96
N GLN A 235 -1.67 0.13 -21.10
CA GLN A 235 -2.95 0.34 -20.39
C GLN A 235 -4.08 -0.53 -20.98
N ASN A 236 -4.16 -0.62 -22.31
CA ASN A 236 -5.16 -1.47 -22.99
C ASN A 236 -4.90 -2.96 -22.68
N PHE A 237 -3.63 -3.37 -22.65
CA PHE A 237 -3.24 -4.71 -22.22
C PHE A 237 -3.59 -4.98 -20.75
N ALA A 238 -3.38 -4.01 -19.86
CA ALA A 238 -3.74 -4.14 -18.44
C ALA A 238 -5.26 -4.32 -18.25
N VAL A 239 -6.08 -3.52 -18.96
CA VAL A 239 -7.55 -3.66 -18.95
C VAL A 239 -7.97 -5.03 -19.49
N GLN A 240 -7.35 -5.49 -20.57
CA GLN A 240 -7.59 -6.82 -21.11
C GLN A 240 -7.24 -7.91 -20.08
N GLN A 241 -6.08 -7.83 -19.44
CA GLN A 241 -5.63 -8.79 -18.45
C GLN A 241 -6.54 -8.80 -17.20
N GLU A 242 -7.00 -7.64 -16.77
CA GLU A 242 -7.96 -7.51 -15.66
C GLU A 242 -9.29 -8.18 -16.01
N PHE A 243 -9.82 -7.93 -17.20
CA PHE A 243 -11.05 -8.54 -17.69
C PHE A 243 -10.92 -10.08 -17.80
N GLU A 244 -9.82 -10.57 -18.37
CA GLU A 244 -9.51 -12.01 -18.44
C GLU A 244 -9.40 -12.63 -17.05
N SER A 245 -8.76 -11.93 -16.10
CA SER A 245 -8.59 -12.40 -14.72
C SER A 245 -9.92 -12.44 -13.96
N ALA A 246 -10.79 -11.43 -14.16
CA ALA A 246 -12.13 -11.40 -13.57
C ALA A 246 -12.97 -12.60 -14.05
N LEU A 247 -13.03 -12.84 -15.37
CA LEU A 247 -13.70 -14.01 -15.94
C LEU A 247 -13.11 -15.33 -15.44
N LYS A 248 -11.78 -15.42 -15.35
CA LYS A 248 -11.10 -16.60 -14.81
C LYS A 248 -11.51 -16.86 -13.36
N ASN A 249 -11.58 -15.82 -12.54
CA ASN A 249 -11.97 -15.93 -11.12
C ASN A 249 -13.44 -16.34 -10.96
N ASP A 250 -14.34 -15.79 -11.78
CA ASP A 250 -15.76 -16.16 -11.78
C ASP A 250 -15.95 -17.63 -12.16
N LEU A 251 -15.27 -18.07 -13.23
CA LEU A 251 -15.27 -19.47 -13.64
C LEU A 251 -14.65 -20.38 -12.58
N ASN A 252 -13.56 -19.96 -11.95
CA ASN A 252 -12.93 -20.71 -10.87
C ASN A 252 -13.88 -20.89 -9.68
N SER A 253 -14.57 -19.83 -9.26
CA SER A 253 -15.56 -19.87 -8.17
C SER A 253 -16.74 -20.80 -8.50
N LEU A 254 -17.22 -20.75 -9.74
CA LEU A 254 -18.30 -21.61 -10.21
C LEU A 254 -17.86 -23.08 -10.24
N LEU A 255 -16.75 -23.38 -10.93
CA LEU A 255 -16.29 -24.75 -11.14
C LEU A 255 -15.78 -25.39 -9.85
N THR A 256 -15.21 -24.63 -8.91
CA THR A 256 -14.83 -25.14 -7.59
C THR A 256 -16.02 -25.74 -6.84
N LYS A 257 -17.21 -25.13 -6.94
CA LYS A 257 -18.42 -25.65 -6.27
C LYS A 257 -18.96 -26.93 -6.91
N VAL A 258 -18.68 -27.17 -8.19
CA VAL A 258 -19.21 -28.30 -8.95
C VAL A 258 -18.23 -29.46 -8.99
N LEU A 259 -16.95 -29.18 -9.24
CA LEU A 259 -15.89 -30.16 -9.47
C LEU A 259 -14.94 -30.31 -8.28
N GLY A 260 -14.94 -29.38 -7.33
CA GLY A 260 -13.97 -29.32 -6.23
C GLY A 260 -12.70 -28.54 -6.59
N PRO A 261 -11.92 -28.10 -5.59
CA PRO A 261 -10.65 -27.42 -5.84
C PRO A 261 -9.66 -28.36 -6.56
N ASN A 262 -8.75 -27.79 -7.34
CA ASN A 262 -7.69 -28.46 -8.11
C ASN A 262 -8.12 -29.45 -9.21
N ASN A 263 -9.42 -29.74 -9.37
CA ASN A 263 -9.90 -30.69 -10.39
C ASN A 263 -10.15 -30.09 -11.78
N PHE A 264 -9.72 -28.85 -12.03
CA PHE A 264 -9.91 -28.19 -13.32
C PHE A 264 -8.88 -27.09 -13.56
N ALA A 265 -8.63 -26.79 -14.83
CA ALA A 265 -7.77 -25.69 -15.28
C ALA A 265 -8.53 -24.82 -16.29
N ILE A 266 -8.46 -23.49 -16.12
CA ILE A 266 -9.15 -22.53 -16.97
C ILE A 266 -8.13 -21.61 -17.61
N GLN A 267 -8.26 -21.44 -18.92
CA GLN A 267 -7.62 -20.37 -19.67
C GLN A 267 -8.69 -19.53 -20.34
N VAL A 268 -8.63 -18.21 -20.11
CA VAL A 268 -9.48 -17.22 -20.76
C VAL A 268 -8.58 -16.30 -21.58
N ASN A 269 -8.99 -16.00 -22.79
CA ASN A 269 -8.41 -14.95 -23.61
C ASN A 269 -9.52 -14.10 -24.23
N ALA A 270 -9.43 -12.80 -24.08
CA ALA A 270 -10.41 -11.84 -24.56
C ALA A 270 -9.75 -10.87 -25.53
N ASN A 271 -10.32 -10.72 -26.73
CA ASN A 271 -9.94 -9.66 -27.64
C ASN A 271 -10.92 -8.48 -27.46
N LEU A 272 -10.41 -7.33 -27.03
CA LEU A 272 -11.21 -6.13 -26.76
C LEU A 272 -10.93 -5.06 -27.83
N ASN A 273 -11.98 -4.43 -28.35
CA ASN A 273 -11.87 -3.31 -29.25
C ASN A 273 -11.73 -2.01 -28.44
N PHE A 274 -10.60 -1.32 -28.58
CA PHE A 274 -10.34 -0.03 -27.94
C PHE A 274 -10.46 1.17 -28.89
N ASP A 275 -11.05 0.97 -30.08
CA ASP A 275 -11.26 2.03 -31.05
C ASP A 275 -12.30 3.02 -30.53
N GLN A 276 -11.88 4.25 -30.30
CA GLN A 276 -12.80 5.34 -30.03
C GLN A 276 -13.45 5.79 -31.34
N ARG A 277 -14.72 5.41 -31.54
CA ARG A 277 -15.49 5.78 -32.74
C ARG A 277 -16.63 6.70 -32.37
N GLN A 278 -16.80 7.75 -33.16
CA GLN A 278 -18.01 8.59 -33.15
C GLN A 278 -18.70 8.43 -34.50
N ALA A 279 -19.95 7.97 -34.48
CA ALA A 279 -20.81 7.97 -35.65
C ALA A 279 -21.88 9.04 -35.48
N GLU A 280 -22.05 9.87 -36.51
CA GLU A 280 -23.12 10.84 -36.59
C GLU A 280 -24.02 10.46 -37.76
N SER A 281 -25.28 10.17 -37.46
CA SER A 281 -26.31 9.93 -38.47
C SER A 281 -27.25 11.12 -38.52
N LYS A 282 -27.32 11.77 -39.68
CA LYS A 282 -28.24 12.88 -39.94
C LYS A 282 -29.32 12.42 -40.89
N THR A 283 -30.52 12.18 -40.37
CA THR A 283 -31.67 11.73 -41.16
C THR A 283 -32.67 12.86 -41.32
N TYR A 284 -33.10 13.10 -42.56
CA TYR A 284 -34.15 14.05 -42.89
C TYR A 284 -35.45 13.30 -43.21
N SER A 285 -36.58 13.77 -42.70
CA SER A 285 -37.88 13.15 -42.96
C SER A 285 -38.95 14.22 -43.23
N PRO A 286 -39.89 13.97 -44.16
CA PRO A 286 -41.01 14.88 -44.38
C PRO A 286 -41.90 14.91 -43.13
N VAL A 287 -42.51 16.07 -42.85
CA VAL A 287 -43.31 16.28 -41.63
C VAL A 287 -44.70 15.64 -41.74
N ILE A 288 -45.32 15.67 -42.92
CA ILE A 288 -46.63 15.10 -43.28
C ILE A 288 -46.53 14.71 -44.76
N ASP A 289 -47.06 13.53 -45.16
CA ASP A 289 -47.18 12.96 -46.52
C ASP A 289 -45.98 13.26 -47.46
N GLU A 290 -45.21 12.25 -47.89
CA GLU A 290 -43.95 12.23 -48.71
C GLU A 290 -43.38 13.54 -49.33
N SER A 291 -44.22 14.50 -49.71
CA SER A 291 -43.98 15.92 -50.03
C SER A 291 -43.53 16.88 -48.91
N GLY A 292 -43.81 16.66 -47.60
CA GLY A 292 -43.40 17.60 -46.53
C GLY A 292 -44.22 18.90 -46.43
N ILE A 293 -43.91 19.79 -45.46
CA ILE A 293 -44.65 21.06 -45.23
C ILE A 293 -43.99 22.20 -45.98
N VAL A 294 -44.73 22.94 -46.81
CA VAL A 294 -44.22 24.12 -47.50
C VAL A 294 -43.99 25.28 -46.51
N ARG A 295 -42.75 25.75 -46.39
CA ARG A 295 -42.35 26.94 -45.63
C ARG A 295 -42.65 28.24 -46.39
N SER A 296 -42.27 28.27 -47.67
CA SER A 296 -42.50 29.43 -48.54
C SER A 296 -42.60 28.98 -49.98
N GLU A 297 -43.44 29.67 -50.74
CA GLU A 297 -43.64 29.41 -52.16
C GLU A 297 -43.65 30.75 -52.92
N GLU A 298 -42.77 30.87 -53.91
CA GLU A 298 -42.73 32.01 -54.82
C GLU A 298 -43.13 31.55 -56.21
N ILE A 299 -44.27 32.07 -56.69
CA ILE A 299 -44.78 31.78 -58.03
C ILE A 299 -44.66 33.07 -58.86
N SER A 300 -43.72 33.06 -59.81
CA SER A 300 -43.59 34.12 -60.80
C SER A 300 -44.22 33.66 -62.11
N THR A 301 -45.34 34.28 -62.49
CA THR A 301 -46.03 33.99 -63.75
C THR A 301 -45.90 35.20 -64.66
N GLU A 302 -45.19 35.02 -65.78
CA GLU A 302 -45.05 36.00 -66.84
C GLU A 302 -45.96 35.56 -67.99
N SER A 303 -47.03 36.31 -68.24
CA SER A 303 -47.89 36.11 -69.40
C SER A 303 -47.74 37.29 -70.34
N GLN A 304 -47.21 37.03 -71.53
CA GLN A 304 -47.17 38.00 -72.61
C GLN A 304 -48.22 37.60 -73.64
N LYS A 305 -49.26 38.43 -73.72
CA LYS A 305 -50.25 38.37 -74.79
C LYS A 305 -49.95 39.51 -75.75
N ASN A 306 -49.50 39.19 -76.97
CA ASN A 306 -49.37 40.20 -78.00
C ASN A 306 -50.78 40.64 -78.44
N GLY A 307 -51.18 41.84 -78.02
CA GLY A 307 -52.38 42.52 -78.50
C GLY A 307 -52.09 43.24 -79.82
N THR A 308 -53.01 43.16 -80.76
CA THR A 308 -52.99 43.86 -82.05
C THR A 308 -52.79 45.36 -81.85
N SER A 309 -51.92 45.96 -82.67
CA SER A 309 -51.58 47.38 -82.66
C SER A 309 -52.85 48.25 -82.70
N GLY A 310 -53.10 49.02 -81.63
CA GLY A 310 -54.20 49.98 -81.60
C GLY A 310 -53.97 51.09 -82.63
N GLY A 311 -54.90 51.21 -83.59
CA GLY A 311 -54.89 52.28 -84.58
C GLY A 311 -54.85 53.67 -83.93
N ALA A 312 -54.21 54.62 -84.61
CA ALA A 312 -54.04 56.00 -84.13
C ALA A 312 -55.40 56.64 -83.81
N PRO A 313 -55.56 57.31 -82.65
CA PRO A 313 -56.82 57.91 -82.25
C PRO A 313 -57.13 59.13 -83.12
N GLY A 314 -58.28 59.07 -83.81
CA GLY A 314 -58.86 60.20 -84.52
C GLY A 314 -58.98 59.98 -86.02
N THR A 315 -60.08 59.38 -86.45
CA THR A 315 -61.02 59.82 -87.50
C THR A 315 -61.82 58.62 -88.01
N ASP A 316 -63.15 58.77 -88.09
CA ASP A 316 -64.06 57.76 -88.61
C ASP A 316 -63.84 57.54 -90.12
N ALA A 317 -63.27 56.39 -90.49
CA ALA A 317 -63.23 55.94 -91.87
C ALA A 317 -64.45 55.04 -92.15
N ASN A 318 -65.58 55.65 -92.51
CA ASN A 318 -66.73 54.96 -93.10
C ASN A 318 -66.42 54.56 -94.55
N ILE A 319 -65.63 53.51 -94.71
CA ILE A 319 -65.41 52.82 -95.99
C ILE A 319 -65.53 51.32 -95.72
N PRO A 320 -66.44 50.59 -96.41
CA PRO A 320 -66.50 49.14 -96.27
C PRO A 320 -65.26 48.53 -96.92
N GLN A 321 -64.26 48.21 -96.11
CA GLN A 321 -63.11 47.43 -96.51
C GLN A 321 -63.46 45.95 -96.40
N TYR A 322 -63.31 45.23 -97.51
CA TYR A 322 -63.47 43.77 -97.57
C TYR A 322 -62.52 43.11 -96.55
N GLN A 323 -63.07 42.33 -95.62
CA GLN A 323 -62.30 41.47 -94.73
C GLN A 323 -61.58 40.41 -95.56
N GLY A 324 -60.25 40.47 -95.58
CA GLY A 324 -59.43 39.30 -95.86
C GLY A 324 -59.42 38.41 -94.62
N GLU A 325 -59.83 37.16 -94.80
CA GLU A 325 -59.79 36.10 -93.78
C GLU A 325 -58.33 35.74 -93.50
N GLY A 326 -57.69 36.51 -92.61
CA GLY A 326 -56.40 36.18 -92.03
C GLY A 326 -56.65 35.68 -90.62
N THR A 327 -56.45 34.38 -90.39
CA THR A 327 -56.39 33.80 -89.04
C THR A 327 -55.26 34.48 -88.28
N GLU A 328 -55.58 35.47 -87.44
CA GLU A 328 -54.62 36.07 -86.51
C GLU A 328 -54.30 35.03 -85.42
N GLU A 329 -53.17 34.35 -85.58
CA GLU A 329 -52.63 33.46 -84.57
C GLU A 329 -52.10 34.31 -83.40
N SER A 330 -52.94 34.51 -82.38
CA SER A 330 -52.54 35.14 -81.14
C SER A 330 -51.61 34.19 -80.37
N SER A 331 -50.30 34.37 -80.51
CA SER A 331 -49.33 33.66 -79.68
C SER A 331 -49.36 34.23 -78.26
N THR A 332 -49.83 33.40 -77.33
CA THR A 332 -49.75 33.69 -75.90
C THR A 332 -48.52 32.97 -75.36
N TYR A 333 -47.56 33.74 -74.85
CA TYR A 333 -46.41 33.19 -74.14
C TYR A 333 -46.71 33.22 -72.65
N GLU A 334 -46.66 32.06 -71.99
CA GLU A 334 -46.75 31.96 -70.55
C GLU A 334 -45.52 31.25 -70.00
N ARG A 335 -44.82 31.90 -69.08
CA ARG A 335 -43.71 31.33 -68.32
C ARG A 335 -44.08 31.36 -66.85
N LYS A 336 -44.19 30.18 -66.24
CA LYS A 336 -44.38 30.00 -64.81
C LYS A 336 -43.09 29.47 -64.17
N ASN A 337 -42.53 30.22 -63.24
CA ASN A 337 -41.44 29.79 -62.38
C ASN A 337 -42.00 29.60 -60.96
N THR A 338 -41.72 28.46 -60.32
CA THR A 338 -42.19 28.15 -58.96
C THR A 338 -41.02 27.67 -58.12
N ILE A 339 -40.75 28.37 -57.02
CA ILE A 339 -39.74 28.02 -56.03
C ILE A 339 -40.48 27.71 -54.73
N THR A 340 -40.44 26.45 -54.30
CA THR A 340 -41.10 25.98 -53.07
C THR A 340 -40.04 25.50 -52.09
N ASN A 341 -39.97 26.13 -50.91
CA ASN A 341 -39.12 25.72 -49.80
C ASN A 341 -39.94 24.87 -48.83
N TYR A 342 -39.40 23.75 -48.38
CA TYR A 342 -40.06 22.84 -47.45
C TYR A 342 -39.39 22.89 -46.07
N GLU A 343 -40.18 22.79 -45.00
CA GLU A 343 -39.70 22.41 -43.68
C GLU A 343 -39.52 20.89 -43.63
N ILE A 344 -38.36 20.46 -43.13
CA ILE A 344 -37.99 19.06 -42.98
C ILE A 344 -37.72 18.77 -41.51
N ASN A 345 -38.11 17.59 -41.04
CA ASN A 345 -37.66 17.12 -39.74
C ASN A 345 -36.19 16.72 -39.86
N GLU A 346 -35.36 17.23 -38.95
CA GLU A 346 -33.97 16.87 -38.82
C GLU A 346 -33.80 16.02 -37.55
N ARG A 347 -33.27 14.81 -37.71
CA ARG A 347 -32.88 13.96 -36.59
C ARG A 347 -31.37 13.73 -36.66
N ILE A 348 -30.65 14.30 -35.71
CA ILE A 348 -29.22 14.06 -35.52
C ILE A 348 -29.08 13.02 -34.40
N GLU A 349 -28.56 11.85 -34.74
CA GLU A 349 -28.16 10.83 -33.78
C GLU A 349 -26.64 10.78 -33.71
N LYS A 350 -26.09 11.17 -32.56
CA LYS A 350 -24.67 11.09 -32.27
C LYS A 350 -24.42 9.87 -31.37
N HIS A 351 -23.83 8.83 -31.95
CA HIS A 351 -23.38 7.65 -31.23
C HIS A 351 -21.90 7.78 -30.90
N VAL A 352 -21.59 7.81 -29.61
CA VAL A 352 -20.22 7.71 -29.10
C VAL A 352 -20.03 6.27 -28.62
N TYR A 353 -19.19 5.52 -29.32
CA TYR A 353 -18.87 4.14 -28.94
C TYR A 353 -17.85 4.18 -27.82
N ALA A 354 -18.15 3.52 -26.70
CA ALA A 354 -17.21 3.37 -25.61
C ALA A 354 -16.15 2.33 -25.99
N PRO A 355 -14.85 2.61 -25.78
CA PRO A 355 -13.81 1.61 -25.95
C PRO A 355 -13.95 0.50 -24.90
N GLY A 356 -13.54 -0.73 -25.25
CA GLY A 356 -13.62 -1.92 -24.39
C GLY A 356 -14.70 -2.93 -24.77
N GLU A 357 -15.29 -2.84 -25.98
CA GLU A 357 -16.24 -3.84 -26.46
C GLU A 357 -15.53 -5.19 -26.70
N VAL A 358 -16.14 -6.30 -26.29
CA VAL A 358 -15.58 -7.64 -26.53
C VAL A 358 -15.78 -8.00 -27.99
N GLU A 359 -14.70 -8.16 -28.75
CA GLU A 359 -14.76 -8.63 -30.15
C GLU A 359 -14.78 -10.15 -30.23
N ARG A 360 -14.05 -10.83 -29.36
CA ARG A 360 -13.96 -12.29 -29.35
C ARG A 360 -13.53 -12.81 -28.00
N LEU A 361 -14.20 -13.85 -27.53
CA LEU A 361 -13.82 -14.57 -26.32
C LEU A 361 -13.39 -16.00 -26.65
N SER A 362 -12.24 -16.42 -26.11
CA SER A 362 -11.74 -17.79 -26.21
C SER A 362 -11.56 -18.36 -24.81
N VAL A 363 -12.34 -19.38 -24.47
CA VAL A 363 -12.30 -20.04 -23.16
C VAL A 363 -12.00 -21.52 -23.36
N SER A 364 -10.97 -22.00 -22.66
CA SER A 364 -10.65 -23.41 -22.57
C SER A 364 -10.74 -23.87 -21.12
N VAL A 365 -11.53 -24.90 -20.88
CA VAL A 365 -11.66 -25.55 -19.57
C VAL A 365 -11.20 -26.99 -19.69
N ILE A 366 -10.28 -27.39 -18.83
CA ILE A 366 -9.78 -28.76 -18.75
C ILE A 366 -10.22 -29.33 -17.41
N ILE A 367 -10.72 -30.56 -17.40
CA ILE A 367 -11.23 -31.24 -16.21
C ILE A 367 -10.40 -32.50 -15.91
N ASP A 368 -9.96 -32.63 -14.66
CA ASP A 368 -9.13 -33.73 -14.15
C ASP A 368 -9.94 -34.99 -13.77
N GLN A 369 -10.99 -35.30 -14.52
CA GLN A 369 -11.80 -36.48 -14.27
C GLN A 369 -12.26 -37.08 -15.59
N LYS A 370 -12.22 -38.42 -15.69
CA LYS A 370 -12.91 -39.14 -16.77
C LYS A 370 -14.40 -38.91 -16.63
N THR A 371 -14.90 -37.95 -17.39
CA THR A 371 -16.25 -37.44 -17.30
C THR A 371 -17.02 -37.83 -18.56
N ASP A 372 -18.27 -38.27 -18.40
CA ASP A 372 -19.13 -38.62 -19.53
C ASP A 372 -19.42 -37.40 -20.42
N GLU A 373 -19.61 -37.62 -21.73
CA GLU A 373 -19.91 -36.54 -22.69
C GLU A 373 -21.16 -35.72 -22.30
N GLU A 374 -22.14 -36.35 -21.66
CA GLU A 374 -23.35 -35.67 -21.18
C GLU A 374 -23.03 -34.61 -20.12
N THR A 375 -22.16 -34.92 -19.18
CA THR A 375 -21.75 -34.00 -18.11
C THR A 375 -20.86 -32.89 -18.67
N ILE A 376 -19.99 -33.19 -19.64
CA ILE A 376 -19.21 -32.17 -20.36
C ILE A 376 -20.13 -31.17 -21.06
N ASN A 377 -21.21 -31.63 -21.70
CA ASN A 377 -22.18 -30.75 -22.36
C ASN A 377 -22.96 -29.88 -21.34
N LYS A 378 -23.29 -30.40 -20.16
CA LYS A 378 -23.92 -29.61 -19.08
C LYS A 378 -22.97 -28.52 -18.60
N ILE A 379 -21.71 -28.85 -18.35
CA ILE A 379 -20.69 -27.88 -17.94
C ILE A 379 -20.48 -26.83 -19.03
N ARG A 380 -20.46 -27.24 -20.30
CA ARG A 380 -20.38 -26.30 -21.43
C ARG A 380 -21.50 -25.27 -21.42
N ASN A 381 -22.74 -25.69 -21.17
CA ASN A 381 -23.88 -24.77 -21.11
C ASN A 381 -23.78 -23.82 -19.91
N ILE A 382 -23.31 -24.29 -18.76
CA ILE A 382 -23.15 -23.47 -17.56
C ILE A 382 -22.03 -22.44 -17.75
N VAL A 383 -20.86 -22.88 -18.22
CA VAL A 383 -19.72 -22.01 -18.52
C VAL A 383 -20.09 -21.00 -19.60
N GLY A 384 -20.77 -21.44 -20.66
CA GLY A 384 -21.24 -20.56 -21.74
C GLY A 384 -22.20 -19.48 -21.25
N ALA A 385 -23.13 -19.82 -20.35
CA ALA A 385 -24.03 -18.84 -19.75
C ALA A 385 -23.30 -17.86 -18.81
N ALA A 386 -22.30 -18.33 -18.06
CA ALA A 386 -21.54 -17.50 -17.12
C ALA A 386 -20.68 -16.44 -17.82
N ILE A 387 -20.08 -16.78 -18.97
CA ILE A 387 -19.20 -15.88 -19.73
C ILE A 387 -19.94 -15.01 -20.77
N GLY A 388 -21.25 -15.22 -20.95
CA GLY A 388 -22.02 -14.57 -22.01
C GLY A 388 -21.56 -15.00 -23.42
N TYR A 389 -21.36 -16.31 -23.61
CA TYR A 389 -20.94 -16.90 -24.88
C TYR A 389 -21.86 -16.49 -26.03
N ASN A 390 -21.27 -15.96 -27.09
CA ASN A 390 -22.00 -15.55 -28.29
C ASN A 390 -21.35 -16.11 -29.56
N GLU A 391 -22.05 -17.01 -30.24
CA GLU A 391 -21.59 -17.61 -31.50
C GLU A 391 -21.50 -16.59 -32.64
N GLN A 392 -22.38 -15.57 -32.67
CA GLN A 392 -22.37 -14.52 -33.69
C GLN A 392 -21.16 -13.59 -33.56
N ARG A 393 -20.62 -13.44 -32.33
CA ARG A 393 -19.38 -12.72 -32.05
C ARG A 393 -18.14 -13.52 -32.49
N GLY A 394 -18.26 -14.83 -32.70
CA GLY A 394 -17.16 -15.72 -33.05
C GLY A 394 -16.41 -16.28 -31.84
N ASP A 395 -17.08 -16.37 -30.69
CA ASP A 395 -16.52 -16.93 -29.47
C ASP A 395 -16.22 -18.44 -29.62
N VAL A 396 -15.18 -18.89 -28.94
CA VAL A 396 -14.77 -20.30 -28.90
C VAL A 396 -14.77 -20.79 -27.46
N LEU A 397 -15.56 -21.84 -27.19
CA LEU A 397 -15.60 -22.52 -25.90
C LEU A 397 -15.20 -23.98 -26.08
N ASN A 398 -14.02 -24.34 -25.56
CA ASN A 398 -13.53 -25.72 -25.57
C ASN A 398 -13.52 -26.32 -24.16
N ILE A 399 -14.03 -27.53 -24.02
CA ILE A 399 -14.01 -28.27 -22.75
C ILE A 399 -13.51 -29.67 -23.01
N SER A 400 -12.41 -30.06 -22.35
CA SER A 400 -11.79 -31.38 -22.48
C SER A 400 -11.53 -32.00 -21.10
N SER A 401 -11.47 -33.33 -21.06
CA SER A 401 -11.09 -34.09 -19.87
C SER A 401 -9.72 -34.74 -20.06
N MET A 402 -8.77 -34.49 -19.16
CA MET A 402 -7.46 -35.16 -19.14
C MET A 402 -6.94 -35.25 -17.71
N ALA A 403 -6.16 -36.29 -17.41
CA ALA A 403 -5.55 -36.45 -16.10
C ALA A 403 -4.44 -35.40 -15.88
N PHE A 404 -4.42 -34.76 -14.71
CA PHE A 404 -3.41 -33.80 -14.30
C PHE A 404 -2.21 -34.51 -13.67
N ASP A 405 -1.10 -33.78 -13.52
CA ASP A 405 0.13 -34.25 -12.89
C ASP A 405 0.20 -33.68 -11.46
N ASP A 406 -0.08 -34.54 -10.48
CA ASP A 406 -0.16 -34.15 -9.06
C ASP A 406 1.20 -34.22 -8.34
N SER A 407 2.29 -34.55 -9.04
CA SER A 407 3.61 -34.79 -8.44
C SER A 407 4.16 -33.59 -7.64
N LEU A 408 3.85 -32.37 -8.07
CA LEU A 408 4.26 -31.15 -7.36
C LEU A 408 3.46 -30.93 -6.07
N GLU A 409 2.16 -31.26 -6.08
CA GLU A 409 1.30 -31.12 -4.90
C GLU A 409 1.68 -32.15 -3.84
N GLU A 410 1.96 -33.39 -4.26
CA GLU A 410 2.51 -34.43 -3.39
C GLU A 410 3.84 -33.98 -2.76
N ALA A 411 4.77 -33.46 -3.56
CA ALA A 411 6.05 -32.95 -3.05
C ALA A 411 5.90 -31.76 -2.09
N ALA A 412 4.96 -30.86 -2.33
CA ALA A 412 4.67 -29.72 -1.45
C ALA A 412 4.04 -30.17 -0.12
N GLN A 413 3.13 -31.14 -0.15
CA GLN A 413 2.54 -31.74 1.05
C GLN A 413 3.59 -32.47 1.88
N GLU A 414 4.49 -33.24 1.24
CA GLU A 414 5.61 -33.89 1.92
C GLU A 414 6.58 -32.88 2.55
N ALA A 415 6.87 -31.77 1.85
CA ALA A 415 7.73 -30.70 2.38
C ALA A 415 7.11 -30.00 3.59
N MET A 416 5.81 -29.69 3.55
CA MET A 416 5.09 -29.13 4.70
C MET A 416 5.05 -30.10 5.87
N ALA A 417 4.76 -31.37 5.63
CA ALA A 417 4.77 -32.41 6.67
C ALA A 417 6.16 -32.58 7.30
N ALA A 418 7.24 -32.50 6.49
CA ALA A 418 8.61 -32.53 6.97
C ALA A 418 8.96 -31.29 7.82
N GLN A 419 8.52 -30.09 7.42
CA GLN A 419 8.67 -28.88 8.23
C GLN A 419 7.95 -29.00 9.57
N GLU A 420 6.70 -29.44 9.59
CA GLU A 420 5.96 -29.65 10.83
C GLU A 420 6.60 -30.72 11.74
N ALA A 421 7.18 -31.78 11.15
CA ALA A 421 7.89 -32.81 11.89
C ALA A 421 9.19 -32.27 12.53
N THR A 422 9.93 -31.41 11.82
CA THR A 422 11.13 -30.76 12.37
C THR A 422 10.80 -29.76 13.49
N ALA A 423 9.72 -28.98 13.33
CA ALA A 423 9.23 -28.07 14.37
C ALA A 423 8.78 -28.83 15.64
N ARG A 424 8.01 -29.93 15.47
CA ARG A 424 7.64 -30.83 16.60
C ARG A 424 8.87 -31.42 17.28
N ARG A 425 9.86 -31.88 16.51
CA ARG A 425 11.11 -32.42 17.07
C ARG A 425 11.89 -31.37 17.87
N GLN A 426 12.01 -30.14 17.36
CA GLN A 426 12.64 -29.04 18.09
C GLN A 426 11.90 -28.75 19.40
N MET A 427 10.57 -28.74 19.39
CA MET A 427 9.76 -28.58 20.60
C MET A 427 10.07 -29.66 21.65
N TYR A 428 10.17 -30.93 21.25
CA TYR A 428 10.56 -32.01 22.17
C TYR A 428 12.01 -31.89 22.68
N ILE A 429 12.94 -31.44 21.85
CA ILE A 429 14.34 -31.21 22.25
C ILE A 429 14.43 -30.09 23.30
N TYR A 430 13.80 -28.94 23.06
CA TYR A 430 13.80 -27.83 24.00
C TYR A 430 13.05 -28.18 25.30
N GLY A 431 11.91 -28.87 25.20
CA GLY A 431 11.18 -29.38 26.36
C GLY A 431 12.01 -30.36 27.20
N GLY A 432 12.73 -31.28 26.55
CA GLY A 432 13.64 -32.21 27.23
C GLY A 432 14.84 -31.52 27.89
N LEU A 433 15.39 -30.49 27.26
CA LEU A 433 16.51 -29.72 27.79
C LEU A 433 16.10 -28.93 29.05
N ILE A 434 14.92 -28.32 29.05
CA ILE A 434 14.34 -27.65 30.23
C ILE A 434 14.14 -28.68 31.38
N LEU A 435 13.61 -29.86 31.07
CA LEU A 435 13.39 -30.93 32.05
C LEU A 435 14.71 -31.43 32.65
N LEU A 436 15.76 -31.53 31.83
CA LEU A 436 17.10 -31.92 32.27
C LEU A 436 17.72 -30.88 33.21
N VAL A 437 17.59 -29.59 32.89
CA VAL A 437 18.05 -28.49 33.77
C VAL A 437 17.31 -28.54 35.12
N LEU A 438 16.00 -28.75 35.13
CA LEU A 438 15.22 -28.91 36.36
C LEU A 438 15.65 -30.14 37.18
N LEU A 439 15.97 -31.26 36.53
CA LEU A 439 16.48 -32.44 37.21
C LEU A 439 17.87 -32.19 37.81
N LEU A 440 18.77 -31.53 37.08
CA LEU A 440 20.11 -31.20 37.59
C LEU A 440 20.07 -30.22 38.76
N THR A 441 19.21 -29.19 38.72
CA THR A 441 19.04 -28.25 39.84
C THR A 441 18.44 -28.95 41.06
N SER A 442 17.44 -29.82 40.88
CA SER A 442 16.86 -30.60 41.97
C SER A 442 17.87 -31.58 42.60
N ALA A 443 18.70 -32.25 41.78
CA ALA A 443 19.75 -33.16 42.24
C ALA A 443 20.86 -32.42 43.00
N LEU A 444 21.23 -31.21 42.55
CA LEU A 444 22.19 -30.34 43.22
C LEU A 444 21.66 -29.93 44.61
N ILE A 445 20.39 -29.52 44.70
CA ILE A 445 19.74 -29.17 45.97
C ILE A 445 19.76 -30.37 46.93
N ILE A 446 19.40 -31.56 46.47
CA ILE A 446 19.40 -32.79 47.28
C ILE A 446 20.81 -33.15 47.74
N TYR A 447 21.82 -33.02 46.87
CA TYR A 447 23.21 -33.29 47.21
C TYR A 447 23.75 -32.33 48.29
N LEU A 448 23.38 -31.05 48.22
CA LEU A 448 23.74 -30.06 49.23
C LEU A 448 23.04 -30.34 50.58
N TYR A 449 21.80 -30.82 50.56
CA TYR A 449 21.07 -31.18 51.78
C TYR A 449 21.58 -32.47 52.47
N ARG A 450 22.16 -33.42 51.74
CA ARG A 450 22.70 -34.68 52.31
C ARG A 450 24.02 -34.54 53.07
N LYS A 451 24.66 -33.36 53.07
CA LYS A 451 25.93 -33.10 53.77
C LYS A 451 25.81 -32.50 55.18
N LYS A 452 24.61 -32.40 55.76
CA LYS A 452 24.48 -32.08 57.20
C LYS A 452 24.68 -33.35 58.04
N PRO A 453 25.67 -33.43 58.96
CA PRO A 453 25.83 -34.58 59.82
C PRO A 453 24.73 -34.60 60.89
N ALA A 454 24.15 -35.78 61.10
CA ALA A 454 23.29 -36.07 62.23
C ALA A 454 24.13 -36.11 63.52
N ALA A 455 23.76 -35.30 64.51
CA ALA A 455 24.23 -35.43 65.89
C ALA A 455 23.06 -35.80 66.81
N ASP A 456 23.34 -36.74 67.70
CA ASP A 456 22.44 -37.62 68.45
C ASP A 456 21.88 -37.00 69.74
N ARG A 457 20.81 -37.61 70.27
CA ARG A 457 19.88 -37.17 71.34
C ARG A 457 20.42 -37.33 72.77
N GLY A 458 19.93 -36.50 73.72
CA GLY A 458 19.75 -36.97 75.13
C GLY A 458 19.70 -35.98 76.31
N SER A 459 18.51 -35.43 76.60
CA SER A 459 17.84 -35.32 77.93
C SER A 459 18.07 -34.14 78.94
N LYS A 460 16.90 -33.61 79.38
CA LYS A 460 16.47 -32.92 80.63
C LYS A 460 16.41 -31.36 80.71
N VAL A 461 15.17 -30.85 80.54
CA VAL A 461 14.33 -29.92 81.37
C VAL A 461 15.07 -29.18 82.52
N ASP A 462 15.00 -27.87 82.78
CA ASP A 462 13.86 -26.92 82.80
C ASP A 462 14.30 -25.43 82.93
N LEU A 463 13.37 -24.51 82.61
CA LEU A 463 13.16 -23.10 83.06
C LEU A 463 14.29 -22.06 82.96
N SER A 464 14.12 -21.06 82.09
CA SER A 464 13.55 -19.74 82.48
C SER A 464 13.50 -18.74 81.32
N VAL A 465 12.38 -18.02 81.30
CA VAL A 465 11.89 -16.90 80.47
C VAL A 465 12.88 -15.74 80.32
N GLU A 466 13.03 -15.18 79.12
CA GLU A 466 12.66 -13.78 78.82
C GLU A 466 12.65 -13.53 77.30
N GLU A 467 11.62 -12.82 76.87
CA GLU A 467 11.34 -12.35 75.51
C GLU A 467 12.50 -11.48 75.00
N ASP A 468 12.87 -11.64 73.74
CA ASP A 468 12.81 -10.53 72.78
C ASP A 468 13.21 -10.99 71.36
N GLU A 469 12.65 -10.26 70.40
CA GLU A 469 13.09 -10.06 69.01
C GLU A 469 12.44 -10.89 67.88
N GLU A 470 11.52 -10.17 67.23
CA GLU A 470 11.48 -9.89 65.79
C GLU A 470 10.89 -10.93 64.83
N GLU A 471 9.71 -10.57 64.32
CA GLU A 471 9.12 -11.08 63.10
C GLU A 471 10.09 -10.97 61.91
N ILE A 472 10.30 -12.08 61.21
CA ILE A 472 10.53 -12.07 59.77
C ILE A 472 9.54 -13.04 59.14
N ASN A 473 8.53 -12.45 58.50
CA ASN A 473 7.45 -13.11 57.77
C ASN A 473 7.98 -14.14 56.76
N LEU A 474 7.65 -15.41 56.98
CA LEU A 474 7.72 -16.45 55.96
C LEU A 474 6.52 -16.25 55.03
N PHE A 475 6.75 -16.02 53.74
CA PHE A 475 5.71 -15.93 52.71
C PHE A 475 4.76 -17.14 52.77
N GLU A 476 3.58 -16.97 53.36
CA GLU A 476 2.43 -17.84 53.15
C GLU A 476 1.84 -17.58 51.76
N PRO A 477 1.46 -18.62 51.00
CA PRO A 477 0.75 -18.43 49.75
C PRO A 477 -0.68 -17.97 50.01
N ASP A 478 -1.03 -16.89 49.32
CA ASP A 478 -2.25 -16.09 49.42
C ASP A 478 -3.54 -16.93 49.43
N ALA A 479 -4.49 -16.57 50.31
CA ALA A 479 -5.73 -17.32 50.54
C ALA A 479 -6.62 -17.41 49.29
N ASP A 480 -6.47 -16.46 48.36
CA ASP A 480 -7.21 -16.43 47.10
C ASP A 480 -6.68 -17.42 46.06
N GLN A 481 -5.39 -17.77 46.10
CA GLN A 481 -4.82 -18.78 45.20
C GLN A 481 -5.31 -20.19 45.56
N ARG A 482 -5.50 -20.48 46.86
CA ARG A 482 -6.08 -21.76 47.32
C ARG A 482 -7.54 -21.91 46.92
N LYS A 483 -8.32 -20.82 46.96
CA LYS A 483 -9.72 -20.83 46.49
C LYS A 483 -9.81 -21.08 44.99
N ARG A 484 -8.99 -20.39 44.18
CA ARG A 484 -8.96 -20.58 42.71
C ARG A 484 -8.54 -21.99 42.30
N ALA A 485 -7.55 -22.58 42.98
CA ALA A 485 -7.11 -23.95 42.72
C ALA A 485 -8.20 -24.99 43.06
N LYS A 486 -8.98 -24.76 44.12
CA LYS A 486 -10.11 -25.62 44.49
C LYS A 486 -11.25 -25.52 43.47
N VAL A 487 -11.62 -24.29 43.08
CA VAL A 487 -12.67 -24.03 42.07
C VAL A 487 -12.31 -24.65 40.73
N LYS A 488 -11.03 -24.58 40.32
CA LYS A 488 -10.56 -25.19 39.06
C LYS A 488 -10.72 -26.72 39.06
N ASN A 489 -10.30 -27.38 40.15
CA ASN A 489 -10.45 -28.84 40.28
C ASN A 489 -11.92 -29.27 40.37
N GLU A 490 -12.79 -28.45 40.95
CA GLU A 490 -14.22 -28.72 41.05
C GLU A 490 -14.92 -28.53 39.69
N LEU A 491 -14.50 -27.54 38.90
CA LEU A 491 -14.96 -27.36 37.51
C LEU A 491 -14.53 -28.52 36.60
N GLU A 492 -13.29 -28.97 36.73
CA GLU A 492 -12.73 -30.06 35.91
C GLU A 492 -13.48 -31.38 36.15
N ASN A 493 -13.81 -31.69 37.41
CA ASN A 493 -14.64 -32.84 37.75
C ASN A 493 -16.11 -32.69 37.30
N MET A 494 -16.66 -31.47 37.31
CA MET A 494 -18.03 -31.19 36.86
C MET A 494 -18.18 -31.30 35.33
N ILE A 495 -17.17 -30.85 34.57
CA ILE A 495 -17.15 -30.95 33.10
C ILE A 495 -17.15 -32.41 32.64
N HIS A 496 -16.48 -33.29 33.38
CA HIS A 496 -16.45 -34.73 33.08
C HIS A 496 -17.71 -35.48 33.49
N SER A 497 -18.50 -34.96 34.46
CA SER A 497 -19.67 -35.65 34.99
C SER A 497 -21.00 -35.12 34.46
N ASP A 498 -21.12 -33.84 34.12
CA ASP A 498 -22.34 -33.24 33.57
C ASP A 498 -22.06 -31.98 32.70
N PRO A 499 -21.77 -32.16 31.41
CA PRO A 499 -21.27 -31.08 30.54
C PRO A 499 -22.32 -29.99 30.23
N GLU A 500 -23.62 -30.29 30.29
CA GLU A 500 -24.67 -29.31 29.99
C GLU A 500 -24.79 -28.22 31.07
N ASN A 501 -24.59 -28.58 32.34
CA ASN A 501 -24.65 -27.63 33.45
C ASN A 501 -23.37 -26.77 33.56
N ALA A 502 -22.21 -27.32 33.20
CA ALA A 502 -20.96 -26.56 33.11
C ALA A 502 -21.00 -25.46 32.03
N ALA A 503 -21.60 -25.77 30.87
CA ALA A 503 -21.79 -24.80 29.80
C ALA A 503 -22.70 -23.62 30.18
N LYS A 504 -23.76 -23.85 30.98
CA LYS A 504 -24.64 -22.78 31.49
C LYS A 504 -23.92 -21.83 32.44
N LEU A 505 -23.05 -22.33 33.30
CA LEU A 505 -22.27 -21.53 34.24
C LEU A 505 -21.26 -20.63 33.52
N ILE A 506 -20.51 -21.18 32.55
CA ILE A 506 -19.59 -20.39 31.72
C ILE A 506 -20.35 -19.31 30.95
N ARG A 507 -21.54 -19.63 30.42
CA ARG A 507 -22.39 -18.65 29.73
C ARG A 507 -22.89 -17.53 30.63
N SER A 508 -23.14 -17.80 31.92
CA SER A 508 -23.53 -16.77 32.89
C SER A 508 -22.37 -15.85 33.26
N TRP A 509 -21.14 -16.37 33.33
CA TRP A 509 -19.95 -15.58 33.66
C TRP A 509 -19.47 -14.73 32.48
N LEU A 510 -19.71 -15.19 31.24
CA LEU A 510 -19.41 -14.42 30.04
C LEU A 510 -20.42 -13.29 29.76
N ILE A 511 -21.47 -13.18 30.59
CA ILE A 511 -22.49 -12.12 30.53
C ILE A 511 -22.28 -11.06 31.64
N ASP A 512 -21.51 -11.38 32.69
CA ASP A 512 -21.24 -10.51 33.85
C ASP A 512 -19.89 -9.77 33.76
N GLU A 513 -19.26 -9.75 32.59
CA GLU A 513 -18.11 -8.91 32.19
C GLU A 513 -18.50 -8.09 30.96
#